data_AF-A0A976GYB7-F1
#
_entry.id   AF-A0A976GYB7-F1
#
_cell.length_a   1.000
_cell.length_b   1.000
_cell.length_c   1.000
_cell.angle_alpha   90.00
_cell.angle_beta   90.00
_cell.angle_gamma   90.00
#
_symmetry.space_group_name_H-M   'P 1'
#
loop_
_entity.id
_entity.type
_entity.pdbx_description
1 polymer ?
#
loop_
_entity_poly.entity_id
_entity_poly.type
_entity_poly.pdbx_seq_one_letter_code
_entity_poly.pdbx_strand_id
1 'polypeptide(L)'
;MNPDKNLIAFINLLTECPKIFQLDSEAWKDLPNLAKAITNLADHESAIGDTIKDWCTQHGDLGEALRDELREISDPGDALHSTLEPIANLTKRAPEIIMKAYEEMQKLEQKNIADSKNESK
;
A
#
# COMPACT_ATOMS: atom_id res chain seq x y z
N MET A 1 -13.76 8.22 -10.47
CA MET A 1 -12.53 8.00 -9.66
C MET A 1 -11.53 7.39 -10.63
N ASN A 2 -10.35 8.00 -10.83
CA ASN A 2 -9.38 7.45 -11.78
C ASN A 2 -8.69 6.24 -11.13
N PRO A 3 -8.76 5.03 -11.72
CA PRO A 3 -8.14 3.83 -11.14
C PRO A 3 -6.62 4.02 -10.93
N ASP A 4 -5.97 4.79 -11.81
CA ASP A 4 -4.55 5.14 -11.69
C ASP A 4 -4.22 5.90 -10.39
N LYS A 5 -5.14 6.76 -9.94
CA LYS A 5 -4.95 7.53 -8.71
C LYS A 5 -5.03 6.65 -7.47
N ASN A 6 -5.86 5.60 -7.48
CA ASN A 6 -5.95 4.66 -6.36
C ASN A 6 -4.64 3.90 -6.18
N LEU A 7 -4.02 3.46 -7.29
CA LEU A 7 -2.71 2.82 -7.26
C LEU A 7 -1.65 3.77 -6.70
N ILE A 8 -1.57 5.00 -7.22
CA ILE A 8 -0.61 6.00 -6.75
C ILE A 8 -0.78 6.28 -5.25
N ALA A 9 -2.01 6.59 -4.82
CA ALA A 9 -2.32 6.86 -3.42
C ALA A 9 -1.94 5.68 -2.52
N PHE A 10 -2.26 4.46 -2.93
CA PHE A 10 -1.92 3.28 -2.17
C PHE A 10 -0.40 3.07 -2.04
N ILE A 11 0.35 3.26 -3.13
CA ILE A 11 1.81 3.14 -3.10
C ILE A 11 2.42 4.23 -2.20
N ASN A 12 1.93 5.47 -2.29
CA ASN A 12 2.36 6.55 -1.37
C ASN A 12 2.10 6.19 0.09
N LEU A 13 0.89 5.72 0.42
CA LEU A 13 0.57 5.28 1.78
C LEU A 13 1.50 4.16 2.25
N LEU A 14 1.85 3.23 1.35
CA LEU A 14 2.70 2.10 1.67
C LEU A 14 4.17 2.52 1.88
N THR A 15 4.67 3.51 1.15
CA THR A 15 6.08 3.94 1.22
C THR A 15 6.31 5.07 2.22
N GLU A 16 5.43 6.08 2.22
CA GLU A 16 5.57 7.30 3.04
C GLU A 16 4.91 7.15 4.41
N CYS A 17 3.85 6.35 4.51
CA CYS A 17 3.08 6.16 5.75
C CYS A 17 2.89 4.67 6.13
N PRO A 18 3.95 3.82 6.12
CA PRO A 18 3.83 2.38 6.40
C PRO A 18 3.24 2.07 7.78
N LYS A 19 3.30 3.02 8.71
CA LYS A 19 2.68 2.92 10.04
C LYS A 19 1.17 2.73 9.98
N ILE A 20 0.50 3.08 8.89
CA ILE A 20 -0.93 2.87 8.75
C ILE A 20 -1.31 1.40 8.56
N PHE A 21 -0.37 0.62 8.04
CA PHE A 21 -0.43 -0.84 8.00
C PHE A 21 0.12 -1.41 9.33
N GLN A 22 -0.35 -0.86 10.47
CA GLN A 22 0.12 -1.22 11.81
C GLN A 22 0.27 -2.73 11.97
N LEU A 23 1.31 -3.17 12.69
CA LEU A 23 1.58 -4.60 12.91
C LEU A 23 0.41 -5.32 13.60
N ASP A 24 -0.41 -4.58 14.35
CA ASP A 24 -1.61 -5.07 15.02
C ASP A 24 -2.82 -5.25 14.07
N SER A 25 -2.70 -4.80 12.82
CA SER A 25 -3.70 -5.00 11.76
C SER A 25 -3.34 -6.21 10.91
N GLU A 26 -4.34 -7.03 10.56
CA GLU A 26 -4.15 -8.13 9.60
C GLU A 26 -3.92 -7.63 8.16
N ALA A 27 -4.10 -6.33 7.91
CA ALA A 27 -3.96 -5.75 6.57
C ALA A 27 -2.56 -5.94 5.98
N TRP A 28 -1.50 -5.80 6.78
CA TRP A 28 -0.14 -6.00 6.26
C TRP A 28 0.12 -7.48 5.89
N LYS A 29 -0.49 -8.42 6.61
CA LYS A 29 -0.36 -9.87 6.33
C LYS A 29 -1.07 -10.28 5.04
N ASP A 30 -2.05 -9.49 4.61
CA ASP A 30 -2.82 -9.72 3.38
C ASP A 30 -2.20 -9.04 2.15
N LEU A 31 -1.14 -8.24 2.32
CA LEU A 31 -0.38 -7.63 1.20
C LEU A 31 0.11 -8.64 0.15
N PRO A 32 0.59 -9.85 0.50
CA PRO A 32 0.97 -10.85 -0.50
C PRO A 32 -0.21 -11.32 -1.38
N ASN A 33 -1.42 -11.40 -0.81
CA ASN A 33 -2.62 -11.75 -1.57
C ASN A 33 -3.01 -10.61 -2.52
N LEU A 34 -2.91 -9.36 -2.07
CA LEU A 34 -3.09 -8.20 -2.94
C LEU A 34 -2.06 -8.17 -4.09
N ALA A 35 -0.78 -8.40 -3.80
CA ALA A 35 0.26 -8.45 -4.82
C ALA A 35 -0.06 -9.51 -5.89
N LYS A 36 -0.49 -10.71 -5.48
CA LYS A 36 -0.92 -11.77 -6.38
C LYS A 36 -2.13 -11.38 -7.21
N ALA A 37 -3.13 -10.72 -6.62
CA ALA A 37 -4.30 -10.23 -7.34
C ALA A 37 -3.91 -9.22 -8.42
N ILE A 38 -3.01 -8.29 -8.11
CA ILE A 38 -2.50 -7.30 -9.07
C ILE A 38 -1.70 -7.98 -10.18
N THR A 39 -0.84 -8.97 -9.87
CA THR A 39 -0.12 -9.74 -10.89
C THR A 39 -1.06 -10.45 -11.86
N ASN A 40 -2.18 -10.99 -11.37
CA ASN A 40 -3.19 -11.63 -12.22
C ASN A 40 -3.98 -10.63 -13.10
N LEU A 41 -3.88 -9.33 -12.79
CA LEU A 41 -4.52 -8.24 -13.52
C LEU A 41 -3.53 -7.45 -14.38
N ALA A 42 -2.31 -7.98 -14.61
CA ALA A 42 -1.26 -7.27 -15.35
C ALA A 42 -1.70 -6.82 -16.77
N ASP A 43 -2.62 -7.56 -17.41
CA ASP A 43 -3.19 -7.22 -18.72
C ASP A 43 -4.46 -6.35 -18.64
N HIS A 44 -4.90 -5.99 -17.43
CA HIS A 44 -6.12 -5.25 -17.12
C HIS A 44 -5.83 -4.09 -16.17
N GLU A 45 -4.98 -3.15 -16.61
CA GLU A 45 -4.50 -2.02 -15.79
C GLU A 45 -5.64 -1.20 -15.17
N SER A 46 -6.76 -1.04 -15.88
CA SER A 46 -7.94 -0.33 -15.37
C SER A 46 -8.60 -1.00 -14.15
N ALA A 47 -8.44 -2.31 -13.97
CA ALA A 47 -9.02 -3.07 -12.86
C ALA A 47 -8.12 -3.08 -11.62
N ILE A 48 -6.83 -2.74 -11.76
CA ILE A 48 -5.87 -2.73 -10.64
C ILE A 48 -6.25 -1.66 -9.63
N GLY A 49 -6.60 -0.46 -10.10
CA GLY A 49 -7.02 0.63 -9.23
C GLY A 49 -8.29 0.34 -8.43
N ASP A 50 -9.24 -0.37 -9.03
CA ASP A 50 -10.47 -0.78 -8.34
C ASP A 50 -10.20 -1.91 -7.34
N THR A 51 -9.35 -2.87 -7.70
CA THR A 51 -8.93 -3.97 -6.80
C THR A 51 -8.24 -3.43 -5.55
N ILE A 52 -7.35 -2.43 -5.70
CA ILE A 52 -6.67 -1.77 -4.57
C ILE A 52 -7.68 -1.05 -3.69
N LYS A 53 -8.60 -0.29 -4.28
CA LYS A 53 -9.63 0.43 -3.53
C LYS A 53 -10.52 -0.52 -2.74
N ASP A 54 -10.99 -1.59 -3.38
CA ASP A 54 -11.86 -2.58 -2.73
C ASP A 54 -11.11 -3.27 -1.59
N TRP A 55 -9.84 -3.62 -1.80
CA TRP A 55 -8.97 -4.16 -0.76
C TRP A 55 -8.81 -3.18 0.41
N CYS A 56 -8.45 -1.91 0.17
CA CYS A 56 -8.34 -0.91 1.23
C CYS A 56 -9.66 -0.73 2.00
N THR A 57 -10.79 -0.79 1.31
CA THR A 57 -12.12 -0.67 1.91
C THR A 57 -12.46 -1.86 2.81
N GLN A 58 -11.99 -3.07 2.46
CA GLN A 58 -12.14 -4.26 3.30
C GLN A 58 -11.30 -4.19 4.57
N HIS A 59 -10.20 -3.44 4.55
CA HIS A 59 -9.27 -3.27 5.67
C HIS A 59 -9.52 -1.98 6.49
N GLY A 60 -10.80 -1.59 6.63
CA GLY A 60 -11.25 -0.57 7.58
C GLY A 60 -10.61 0.81 7.35
N ASP A 61 -9.74 1.23 8.27
CA ASP A 61 -9.09 2.54 8.31
C ASP A 61 -8.26 2.84 7.05
N LEU A 62 -7.81 1.81 6.34
CA LEU A 62 -7.10 1.97 5.07
C LEU A 62 -7.98 2.57 3.97
N GLY A 63 -9.30 2.32 4.00
CA GLY A 63 -10.23 2.91 3.04
C GLY A 63 -10.50 4.40 3.28
N GLU A 64 -10.37 4.87 4.52
CA GLU A 64 -10.40 6.30 4.85
C GLU A 64 -9.09 6.97 4.44
N ALA A 65 -7.96 6.37 4.81
CA ALA A 65 -6.65 6.87 4.46
C ALA A 65 -6.41 6.98 2.95
N LEU A 66 -6.85 5.97 2.18
CA LEU A 66 -6.80 6.03 0.72
C LEU A 66 -7.61 7.22 0.19
N ARG A 67 -8.75 7.53 0.79
CA ARG A 67 -9.57 8.68 0.36
C ARG A 67 -8.92 10.01 0.71
N ASP A 68 -8.26 10.11 1.86
CA ASP A 68 -7.57 11.33 2.26
C ASP A 68 -6.33 11.57 1.40
N GLU A 69 -5.51 10.55 1.16
CA GLU A 69 -4.38 10.63 0.22
C GLU A 69 -4.86 11.02 -1.20
N LEU A 70 -5.98 10.47 -1.66
CA LEU A 70 -6.57 10.84 -2.96
C LEU A 70 -7.04 12.29 -3.01
N ARG A 71 -7.45 12.89 -1.88
CA ARG A 71 -7.78 14.30 -1.79
C ARG A 71 -6.52 15.13 -1.89
N GLU A 72 -5.44 14.75 -1.22
CA GLU A 72 -4.14 15.43 -1.32
C GLU A 72 -3.58 15.38 -2.74
N ILE A 73 -3.64 14.23 -3.42
CA ILE A 73 -3.22 14.09 -4.83
C ILE A 73 -4.12 14.89 -5.80
N SER A 74 -5.38 15.16 -5.42
CA SER A 74 -6.34 15.84 -6.28
C SER A 74 -6.44 17.34 -6.00
N ASP A 75 -5.91 17.82 -4.87
CA ASP A 75 -5.86 19.24 -4.55
C ASP A 75 -4.65 19.89 -5.26
N PRO A 76 -4.88 20.81 -6.21
CA PRO A 76 -3.80 21.44 -6.97
C PRO A 76 -3.00 22.48 -6.17
N GLY A 77 -3.33 22.71 -4.89
CA GLY A 77 -2.72 23.73 -4.05
C GLY A 77 -1.39 23.33 -3.42
N ASP A 78 -1.15 22.04 -3.23
CA ASP A 78 0.09 21.54 -2.64
C ASP A 78 0.80 20.60 -3.62
N ALA A 79 2.01 21.00 -4.00
CA ALA A 79 2.83 20.32 -4.98
C ALA A 79 3.37 19.01 -4.40
N LEU A 80 2.53 17.99 -4.22
CA LEU A 80 2.98 16.65 -3.88
C LEU A 80 3.39 15.89 -5.15
N HIS A 81 4.67 16.08 -5.43
CA HIS A 81 5.61 15.12 -6.04
C HIS A 81 5.57 14.87 -7.54
N SER A 82 6.21 15.84 -8.22
CA SER A 82 7.16 15.62 -9.31
C SER A 82 8.20 14.52 -9.01
N THR A 83 7.82 13.25 -9.04
CA THR A 83 8.71 12.07 -9.22
C THR A 83 7.95 10.76 -9.47
N LEU A 84 6.63 10.79 -9.70
CA LEU A 84 5.91 9.58 -10.05
C LEU A 84 6.41 9.05 -11.39
N GLU A 85 7.02 7.88 -11.37
CA GLU A 85 7.29 7.09 -12.57
C GLU A 85 6.00 6.99 -13.42
N PRO A 86 6.10 6.81 -14.74
CA PRO A 86 4.93 6.64 -15.58
C PRO A 86 4.00 5.57 -14.99
N ILE A 87 2.69 5.83 -14.94
CA ILE A 87 1.70 4.92 -14.36
C ILE A 87 1.86 3.49 -14.90
N ALA A 88 2.11 3.33 -16.20
CA ALA A 88 2.35 2.03 -16.83
C ALA A 88 3.58 1.27 -16.25
N ASN A 89 4.59 1.98 -15.76
CA ASN A 89 5.73 1.37 -15.04
C ASN A 89 5.35 1.06 -13.59
N LEU A 90 4.58 1.95 -12.95
CA LEU A 90 4.13 1.75 -11.57
C LEU A 90 3.22 0.53 -11.46
N THR A 91 2.28 0.34 -12.37
CA THR A 91 1.37 -0.82 -12.42
C THR A 91 2.14 -2.14 -12.49
N LYS A 92 3.21 -2.21 -13.28
CA LYS A 92 4.06 -3.40 -13.41
C LYS A 92 4.90 -3.66 -12.16
N ARG A 93 5.33 -2.61 -11.47
CA ARG A 93 6.17 -2.70 -10.27
C ARG A 93 5.37 -2.79 -8.98
N ALA A 94 4.07 -2.51 -9.01
CA ALA A 94 3.21 -2.52 -7.84
C ALA A 94 3.30 -3.83 -7.04
N PRO A 95 3.25 -5.04 -7.66
CA PRO A 95 3.42 -6.28 -6.91
C PRO A 95 4.77 -6.38 -6.18
N GLU A 96 5.87 -5.94 -6.82
CA GLU A 96 7.21 -5.96 -6.22
C GLU A 96 7.31 -4.99 -5.05
N ILE A 97 6.77 -3.77 -5.19
CA ILE A 97 6.74 -2.76 -4.14
C ILE A 97 5.95 -3.27 -2.93
N ILE A 98 4.78 -3.88 -3.19
CA ILE A 98 3.92 -4.46 -2.14
C ILE A 98 4.62 -5.58 -1.39
N MET A 99 5.26 -6.51 -2.12
CA MET A 99 5.99 -7.62 -1.50
C MET A 99 7.19 -7.12 -0.67
N LYS A 100 7.90 -6.10 -1.15
CA LYS A 100 9.01 -5.51 -0.40
C LYS A 100 8.52 -4.88 0.92
N ALA A 101 7.42 -4.14 0.90
CA ALA A 101 6.83 -3.57 2.10
C ALA A 101 6.41 -4.65 3.10
N TYR A 102 5.80 -5.74 2.62
CA TYR A 102 5.47 -6.90 3.44
C TYR A 102 6.72 -7.50 4.12
N GLU A 103 7.81 -7.71 3.39
CA GLU A 103 9.07 -8.22 3.95
C GLU A 103 9.67 -7.28 5.01
N GLU A 104 9.58 -5.96 4.81
CA GLU A 104 10.04 -4.97 5.79
C GLU A 104 9.19 -4.99 7.06
N MET A 105 7.86 -5.08 6.93
CA MET A 105 6.95 -5.22 8.08
C MET A 105 7.17 -6.54 8.82
N GLN A 106 7.39 -7.64 8.11
CA GLN A 106 7.69 -8.94 8.71
C GLN A 106 8.99 -8.90 9.53
N LYS A 107 10.04 -8.22 9.04
CA LYS A 107 11.29 -8.04 9.80
C LYS A 107 11.06 -7.20 11.06
N LEU A 108 10.23 -6.17 10.97
CA LEU A 108 9.90 -5.32 12.11
C LEU A 108 9.13 -6.08 13.20
N GLU A 109 8.16 -6.91 12.80
CA GLU A 109 7.41 -7.80 13.71
C GLU A 109 8.35 -8.75 14.46
N GLN A 110 9.23 -9.45 13.73
CA GLN A 110 10.18 -10.39 14.32
C GLN A 110 11.12 -9.71 15.30
N LYS A 111 11.57 -8.49 14.99
CA LYS A 111 12.41 -7.69 15.89
C LYS A 111 11.66 -7.32 17.17
N ASN A 112 10.43 -6.82 17.07
CA ASN A 112 9.62 -6.45 18.24
C ASN A 112 9.36 -7.66 19.16
N ILE A 113 9.13 -8.84 18.60
CA ILE A 113 8.96 -10.09 19.36
C ILE A 113 10.27 -10.47 20.07
N ALA A 114 11.42 -10.32 19.42
CA ALA A 114 12.72 -10.64 19.99
C ALA A 114 13.11 -9.70 21.14
N ASP A 115 12.88 -8.39 20.99
CA ASP A 115 13.13 -7.39 22.03
C ASP A 115 12.23 -7.63 23.25
N SER A 116 10.94 -7.92 23.04
CA SER A 116 9.99 -8.24 24.12
C SER A 116 10.38 -9.49 24.95
N LYS A 117 11.05 -10.46 24.31
CA LYS A 117 11.58 -11.66 25.00
C LYS A 117 12.84 -11.38 25.82
N ASN A 118 13.63 -10.37 25.47
CA ASN A 118 14.85 -10.02 26.18
C ASN A 118 14.59 -9.14 27.42
N GLU A 119 13.51 -8.36 27.44
CA GLU A 119 13.13 -7.54 28.60
C GLU A 119 12.47 -8.34 29.75
N SER A 120 12.12 -9.60 29.52
CA SER A 120 11.47 -10.47 30.52
C SER A 120 12.45 -11.31 31.36
N LYS A 121 13.73 -10.91 31.48
CA LYS A 121 14.77 -11.73 32.13
C LYS A 121 15.54 -11.02 33.24
#